data_AF-G6AHW8-F1
#
_entry.id   AF-G6AHW8-F1
#
_cell.length_a   1.000
_cell.length_b   1.000
_cell.length_c   1.000
_cell.angle_alpha   90.00
_cell.angle_beta   90.00
_cell.angle_gamma   90.00
#
_symmetry.space_group_name_H-M   'P 1'
#
loop_
_entity.id
_entity.type
_entity.pdbx_description
1 polymer ?
#
loop_
_entity_poly.entity_id
_entity_poly.type
_entity_poly.pdbx_seq_one_letter_code
_entity_poly.pdbx_strand_id
1 'polypeptide(L)'
;MNKLVYVILTCIFTSIFLSSCVKEDGAGVPRAKSLFLERSEYNVDLENDTVDALTLRWIDVMNAKYRVYLSNAYTSDVEEVSGQPVVGELNTLSLKVPYAFLKDYVEKANLLSGNYGSTDAIDIFINLTGIPIDASQPSALLPTGSTIKATIHFKK
;
A
#
# COMPACT_ATOMS: atom_id res chain seq x y z
N MET A 1 25.81 -25.80 -58.33
CA MET A 1 24.76 -25.98 -57.30
C MET A 1 25.03 -25.21 -55.99
N ASN A 2 25.92 -24.20 -55.97
CA ASN A 2 26.40 -23.62 -54.69
C ASN A 2 25.86 -22.22 -54.38
N LYS A 3 25.37 -21.47 -55.39
CA LYS A 3 24.86 -20.09 -55.17
C LYS A 3 23.47 -20.06 -54.54
N LEU A 4 22.60 -21.00 -54.90
CA LEU A 4 21.23 -21.07 -54.36
C LEU A 4 21.23 -21.40 -52.86
N VAL A 5 22.08 -22.34 -52.44
CA VAL A 5 22.23 -22.73 -51.03
C VAL A 5 22.76 -21.57 -50.20
N TYR A 6 23.73 -20.81 -50.74
CA TYR A 6 24.29 -19.66 -50.04
C TYR A 6 23.24 -18.58 -49.79
N VAL A 7 22.45 -18.22 -50.81
CA VAL A 7 21.39 -17.21 -50.70
C VAL A 7 20.33 -17.60 -49.67
N ILE A 8 19.89 -18.87 -49.68
CA ILE A 8 18.92 -19.38 -48.69
C ILE A 8 19.49 -19.32 -47.27
N LEU A 9 20.75 -19.70 -47.08
CA LEU A 9 21.41 -19.65 -45.78
C LEU A 9 21.54 -18.21 -45.24
N THR A 10 21.90 -17.25 -46.11
CA THR A 10 21.95 -15.82 -45.73
C THR A 10 20.60 -15.28 -45.32
N CYS A 11 19.53 -15.60 -46.07
CA CYS A 11 18.17 -15.14 -45.74
C CYS A 11 17.67 -15.68 -44.40
N ILE A 12 17.96 -16.95 -44.09
CA ILE A 12 17.61 -17.57 -42.80
C ILE A 12 18.40 -16.93 -41.66
N PHE A 13 19.68 -16.65 -41.84
CA PHE A 13 20.45 -15.95 -40.81
C PHE A 13 19.92 -14.53 -40.57
N THR A 14 19.55 -13.78 -41.60
CA THR A 14 19.00 -12.42 -41.43
C THR A 14 17.61 -12.37 -40.79
N SER A 15 16.78 -13.41 -40.93
CA SER A 15 15.44 -13.44 -40.31
C SER A 15 15.46 -13.77 -38.82
N ILE A 16 16.50 -14.47 -38.34
CA ILE A 16 16.69 -14.78 -36.91
C ILE A 16 17.10 -13.52 -36.13
N PHE A 17 17.80 -12.56 -36.75
CA PHE A 17 18.19 -11.30 -36.09
C PHE A 17 17.04 -10.28 -35.97
N LEU A 18 16.01 -10.34 -36.83
CA LEU A 18 14.87 -9.42 -36.79
C LEU A 18 13.71 -9.90 -35.91
N SER A 19 13.75 -11.15 -35.42
CA SER A 19 12.71 -11.71 -34.54
C SER A 19 13.08 -11.65 -33.05
N SER A 20 14.15 -10.94 -32.69
CA SER A 20 14.46 -10.67 -31.28
C SER A 20 13.70 -9.44 -30.77
N CYS A 21 12.38 -9.41 -30.97
CA CYS A 21 11.52 -8.76 -29.97
C CYS A 21 11.55 -9.66 -28.73
N VAL A 22 12.69 -9.66 -28.04
CA VAL A 22 12.75 -10.10 -26.65
C VAL A 22 11.75 -9.21 -25.95
N LYS A 23 10.67 -9.79 -25.41
CA LYS A 23 9.90 -9.09 -24.40
C LYS A 23 10.92 -8.68 -23.35
N GLU A 24 11.13 -7.37 -23.20
CA GLU A 24 12.07 -6.82 -22.22
C GLU A 24 11.56 -7.09 -20.81
N ASP A 25 11.61 -8.35 -20.39
CA ASP A 25 11.69 -8.74 -18.99
C ASP A 25 13.18 -8.73 -18.60
N GLY A 26 13.89 -7.68 -19.02
CA GLY A 26 15.29 -7.47 -18.71
C GLY A 26 15.46 -7.28 -17.21
N ALA A 27 16.56 -7.79 -16.66
CA ALA A 27 17.00 -7.66 -15.27
C ALA A 27 17.27 -6.20 -14.81
N GLY A 28 16.79 -5.21 -15.57
CA GLY A 28 16.97 -3.78 -15.35
C GLY A 28 15.67 -2.96 -15.43
N VAL A 29 14.49 -3.58 -15.57
CA VAL A 29 13.23 -2.84 -15.37
C VAL A 29 13.04 -2.69 -13.86
N PRO A 30 13.12 -1.47 -13.28
CA PRO A 30 12.90 -1.29 -11.86
C PRO A 30 11.49 -1.79 -11.54
N ARG A 31 11.37 -2.82 -10.70
CA ARG A 31 10.06 -3.25 -10.20
C ARG A 31 9.42 -2.05 -9.53
N ALA A 32 8.17 -1.78 -9.90
CA ALA A 32 7.38 -0.75 -9.26
C ALA A 32 7.35 -1.02 -7.74
N LYS A 33 7.68 0.00 -6.93
CA LYS A 33 7.79 -0.13 -5.47
C LYS A 33 6.44 -0.57 -4.91
N SER A 34 6.34 -1.78 -4.37
CA SER A 34 5.11 -2.26 -3.74
C SER A 34 4.67 -1.32 -2.61
N LEU A 35 3.36 -1.12 -2.46
CA LEU A 35 2.80 -0.38 -1.34
C LEU A 35 3.24 -1.01 -0.02
N PHE A 36 3.87 -0.23 0.86
CA PHE A 36 4.46 -0.70 2.11
C PHE A 36 4.30 0.33 3.24
N LEU A 37 3.87 -0.13 4.41
CA LEU A 37 3.77 0.65 5.65
C LEU A 37 5.06 0.46 6.46
N GLU A 38 5.60 1.55 7.01
CA GLU A 38 6.81 1.51 7.83
C GLU A 38 6.67 0.60 9.06
N ARG A 39 5.45 0.51 9.61
CA ARG A 39 5.11 -0.43 10.68
C ARG A 39 3.78 -1.13 10.37
N SER A 40 3.74 -2.42 10.68
CA SER A 40 2.55 -3.26 10.61
C SER A 40 1.73 -3.24 11.90
N GLU A 41 2.30 -2.77 13.01
CA GLU A 41 1.66 -2.81 14.33
C GLU A 41 1.96 -1.53 15.14
N TYR A 42 0.97 -1.13 15.94
CA TYR A 42 1.02 0.02 16.82
C TYR A 42 0.35 -0.34 18.16
N ASN A 43 0.90 0.13 19.26
CA ASN A 43 0.25 0.08 20.56
C ASN A 43 -0.20 1.50 20.89
N VAL A 44 -1.46 1.67 21.26
CA VAL A 44 -2.03 2.98 21.60
C VAL A 44 -2.65 2.89 22.98
N ASP A 45 -2.15 3.75 23.88
CA ASP A 45 -2.63 3.87 25.26
C ASP A 45 -2.96 5.34 25.50
N LEU A 46 -4.22 5.70 25.31
CA LEU A 46 -4.66 7.09 25.36
C LEU A 46 -4.45 7.76 26.73
N GLU A 47 -4.31 6.99 27.80
CA GLU A 47 -4.10 7.51 29.15
C GLU A 47 -2.63 7.78 29.45
N ASN A 48 -1.72 6.99 28.85
CA ASN A 48 -0.29 7.01 29.18
C ASN A 48 0.60 7.57 28.07
N ASP A 49 0.09 7.67 26.84
CA ASP A 49 0.84 8.24 25.72
C ASP A 49 1.03 9.76 25.89
N THR A 50 2.24 10.23 25.59
CA THR A 50 2.61 11.65 25.68
C THR A 50 2.36 12.44 24.38
N VAL A 51 1.84 11.75 23.35
CA VAL A 51 1.53 12.30 22.02
C VAL A 51 0.03 12.33 21.79
N ASP A 52 -0.41 13.19 20.86
CA ASP A 52 -1.83 13.41 20.55
C ASP A 52 -2.31 12.68 19.28
N ALA A 53 -1.40 12.00 18.58
CA ALA A 53 -1.69 11.32 17.33
C ALA A 53 -0.69 10.19 17.04
N LEU A 54 -1.20 9.15 16.39
CA LEU A 54 -0.36 8.16 15.73
C LEU A 54 0.15 8.74 14.41
N THR A 55 1.44 8.59 14.12
CA THR A 55 1.99 8.96 12.79
C THR A 55 2.14 7.71 11.92
N LEU A 56 1.27 7.59 10.93
CA LEU A 56 1.34 6.57 9.90
C LEU A 56 2.36 6.99 8.84
N ARG A 57 3.24 6.08 8.41
CA ARG A 57 4.25 6.36 7.36
C ARG A 57 4.29 5.24 6.32
N TRP A 58 4.43 5.61 5.05
CA TRP A 58 4.59 4.68 3.94
C TRP A 58 5.45 5.29 2.83
N ILE A 59 5.96 4.44 1.94
CA ILE A 59 6.70 4.90 0.76
C ILE A 59 5.70 5.25 -0.35
N ASP A 60 5.86 6.44 -0.93
CA ASP A 60 5.16 6.83 -2.14
C ASP A 60 5.59 5.93 -3.31
N VAL A 61 4.60 5.29 -3.93
CA VAL A 61 4.79 4.39 -5.06
C VAL A 61 4.69 5.11 -6.40
N MET A 62 4.47 6.44 -6.36
CA MET A 62 4.26 7.33 -7.50
C MET A 62 2.99 6.99 -8.28
N ASN A 63 2.41 7.97 -8.98
CA ASN A 63 1.14 7.81 -9.71
C ASN A 63 0.03 7.20 -8.81
N ALA A 64 -0.04 7.63 -7.55
CA ALA A 64 -0.95 7.04 -6.57
C ALA A 64 -1.67 8.11 -5.76
N LYS A 65 -2.97 7.90 -5.54
CA LYS A 65 -3.76 8.60 -4.53
C LYS A 65 -4.00 7.66 -3.36
N TYR A 66 -3.76 8.15 -2.15
CA TYR A 66 -3.88 7.37 -0.93
C TYR A 66 -5.12 7.73 -0.14
N ARG A 67 -5.73 6.71 0.47
CA ARG A 67 -6.77 6.84 1.47
C ARG A 67 -6.48 5.90 2.62
N VAL A 68 -6.83 6.32 3.83
CA VAL A 68 -6.60 5.55 5.06
C VAL A 68 -7.93 5.34 5.73
N TYR A 69 -8.23 4.09 6.08
CA TYR A 69 -9.47 3.71 6.74
C TYR A 69 -9.21 2.96 8.04
N LEU A 70 -9.98 3.26 9.08
CA LEU A 70 -10.10 2.42 10.25
C LEU A 70 -11.19 1.37 10.04
N SER A 71 -10.91 0.14 10.45
CA SER A 71 -11.91 -0.93 10.55
C SER A 71 -11.63 -1.81 11.78
N ASN A 72 -12.55 -2.71 12.11
CA ASN A 72 -12.33 -3.71 13.15
C ASN A 72 -12.94 -5.06 12.73
N ALA A 73 -12.68 -6.12 13.51
CA ALA A 73 -13.18 -7.46 13.22
C ALA A 73 -14.61 -7.74 13.74
N TYR A 74 -15.17 -6.83 14.55
CA TYR A 74 -16.33 -7.10 15.39
C TYR A 74 -17.63 -6.46 14.89
N THR A 75 -17.50 -5.39 14.12
CA THR A 75 -18.59 -4.58 13.57
C THR A 75 -18.33 -4.31 12.09
N SER A 76 -19.31 -3.75 11.39
CA SER A 76 -19.15 -3.29 10.00
C SER A 76 -18.66 -1.85 9.90
N ASP A 77 -18.29 -1.22 11.02
CA ASP A 77 -17.93 0.20 11.05
C ASP A 77 -16.57 0.45 10.37
N VAL A 78 -16.60 1.34 9.38
CA VAL A 78 -15.43 1.77 8.62
C VAL A 78 -15.43 3.29 8.55
N GLU A 79 -14.30 3.92 8.89
CA GLU A 79 -14.17 5.37 8.84
C GLU A 79 -12.90 5.81 8.13
N GLU A 80 -13.03 6.79 7.23
CA GLU A 80 -11.89 7.39 6.54
C GLU A 80 -11.18 8.38 7.46
N VAL A 81 -9.87 8.22 7.62
CA VAL A 81 -9.04 9.19 8.34
C VAL A 81 -8.92 10.43 7.47
N SER A 82 -9.48 11.54 7.95
CA SER A 82 -9.38 12.82 7.27
C SER A 82 -7.94 13.37 7.34
N GLY A 83 -7.51 14.01 6.25
CA GLY A 83 -6.20 14.67 6.17
C GLY A 83 -5.55 14.49 4.82
N GLN A 84 -4.45 15.21 4.60
CA GLN A 84 -3.60 15.04 3.43
C GLN A 84 -2.24 14.51 3.90
N PRO A 85 -1.71 13.45 3.27
CA PRO A 85 -0.38 12.98 3.59
C PRO A 85 0.68 14.06 3.36
N VAL A 86 1.62 14.22 4.29
CA VAL A 86 2.75 15.13 4.20
C VAL A 86 3.95 14.39 3.59
N VAL A 87 4.56 15.01 2.59
CA VAL A 87 5.78 14.50 1.95
C VAL A 87 6.98 14.74 2.86
N GLY A 88 7.69 13.66 3.18
CA GLY A 88 8.96 13.66 3.87
C GLY A 88 10.12 13.29 2.94
N GLU A 89 11.27 13.00 3.56
CA GLU A 89 12.47 12.59 2.83
C GLU A 89 12.29 11.22 2.16
N LEU A 90 13.10 10.97 1.12
CA LEU A 90 13.20 9.67 0.43
C LEU A 90 11.87 9.12 -0.14
N ASN A 91 10.97 10.02 -0.56
CA ASN A 91 9.61 9.68 -1.04
C ASN A 91 8.76 8.99 0.04
N THR A 92 8.93 9.39 1.29
CA THR A 92 8.04 8.94 2.38
C THR A 92 6.84 9.86 2.47
N LEU A 93 5.65 9.29 2.62
CA LEU A 93 4.43 10.00 2.99
C LEU A 93 4.11 9.70 4.44
N SER A 94 3.57 10.70 5.14
CA SER A 94 3.13 10.56 6.52
C SER A 94 1.74 11.15 6.73
N LEU A 95 0.91 10.50 7.53
CA LEU A 95 -0.40 11.00 7.92
C LEU A 95 -0.57 10.82 9.43
N LYS A 96 -0.96 11.89 10.10
CA LYS A 96 -1.36 11.80 11.51
C LYS A 96 -2.77 11.24 11.61
N VAL A 97 -2.95 10.21 12.43
CA VAL A 97 -4.24 9.70 12.88
C VAL A 97 -4.44 10.24 14.31
N PRO A 98 -5.27 11.27 14.51
CA PRO A 98 -5.46 11.86 15.83
C PRO A 98 -6.02 10.85 16.82
N TYR A 99 -5.56 10.91 18.07
CA TYR A 99 -6.06 10.04 19.13
C TYR A 99 -7.52 10.31 19.48
N ALA A 100 -7.96 11.56 19.37
CA ALA A 100 -9.38 11.92 19.46
C ALA A 100 -10.22 11.17 18.41
N PHE A 101 -9.73 11.09 17.16
CA PHE A 101 -10.41 10.35 16.10
C PHE A 101 -10.45 8.84 16.37
N LEU A 102 -9.35 8.26 16.87
CA LEU A 102 -9.32 6.85 17.27
C LEU A 102 -10.31 6.56 18.41
N LYS A 103 -10.37 7.44 19.41
CA LYS A 103 -11.30 7.34 20.52
C LYS A 103 -12.75 7.41 20.05
N ASP A 104 -13.09 8.40 19.23
CA ASP A 104 -14.43 8.57 18.68
C ASP A 104 -14.86 7.34 17.87
N TYR A 105 -13.95 6.77 17.07
CA TYR A 105 -14.20 5.53 16.33
C TYR A 105 -14.52 4.36 17.26
N VAL A 106 -13.70 4.15 18.30
CA VAL A 106 -13.85 3.08 19.29
C VAL A 106 -15.16 3.19 20.08
N GLU A 107 -15.51 4.40 20.49
CA GLU A 107 -16.75 4.70 21.23
C GLU A 107 -17.97 4.49 20.34
N LYS A 108 -17.94 5.01 19.11
CA LYS A 108 -19.04 4.88 18.14
C LYS A 108 -19.30 3.43 17.74
N ALA A 109 -18.25 2.66 17.49
CA ALA A 109 -18.35 1.23 17.21
C ALA A 109 -18.63 0.40 18.47
N ASN A 110 -18.76 1.04 19.64
CA ASN A 110 -19.10 0.43 20.92
C ASN A 110 -18.14 -0.70 21.32
N LEU A 111 -16.85 -0.55 21.00
CA LEU A 111 -15.88 -1.64 21.13
C LEU A 111 -15.45 -1.89 22.59
N LEU A 112 -15.49 -0.85 23.44
CA LEU A 112 -15.08 -0.95 24.85
C LEU A 112 -16.12 -1.64 25.74
N SER A 113 -17.41 -1.58 25.39
CA SER A 113 -18.48 -2.18 26.20
C SER A 113 -18.82 -3.61 25.80
N GLY A 114 -18.38 -4.05 24.61
CA GLY A 114 -18.54 -5.43 24.16
C GLY A 114 -17.45 -6.35 24.72
N ASN A 115 -17.75 -7.65 24.79
CA ASN A 115 -16.75 -8.70 25.04
C ASN A 115 -15.91 -8.95 23.77
N TYR A 116 -15.24 -7.91 23.28
CA TYR A 116 -14.38 -7.93 22.10
C TYR A 116 -12.91 -7.82 22.50
N GLY A 117 -12.01 -8.43 21.72
CA GLY A 117 -10.57 -8.39 21.98
C GLY A 117 -10.13 -9.16 23.23
N SER A 118 -8.95 -8.84 23.74
CA SER A 118 -8.45 -9.34 25.02
C SER A 118 -9.06 -8.55 26.19
N THR A 119 -8.73 -8.91 27.42
CA THR A 119 -9.13 -8.10 28.60
C THR A 119 -8.49 -6.71 28.57
N ASP A 120 -7.36 -6.55 27.88
CA ASP A 120 -6.50 -5.37 28.04
C ASP A 120 -6.46 -4.50 26.77
N ALA A 121 -6.79 -5.07 25.60
CA ALA A 121 -6.74 -4.35 24.33
C ALA A 121 -7.75 -4.87 23.30
N ILE A 122 -8.08 -4.01 22.34
CA ILE A 122 -8.88 -4.30 21.14
C ILE A 122 -8.05 -4.00 19.90
N ASP A 123 -8.13 -4.87 18.91
CA ASP A 123 -7.48 -4.66 17.63
C ASP A 123 -8.36 -3.80 16.71
N ILE A 124 -7.79 -2.69 16.25
CA ILE A 124 -8.30 -1.84 15.18
C ILE A 124 -7.35 -1.98 13.99
N PHE A 125 -7.88 -1.99 12.78
CA PHE A 125 -7.08 -2.10 11.56
C PHE A 125 -6.98 -0.75 10.85
N ILE A 126 -5.76 -0.32 10.58
CA ILE A 126 -5.47 0.74 9.61
C ILE A 126 -5.37 0.08 8.24
N ASN A 127 -6.21 0.51 7.30
CA ASN A 127 -6.21 0.06 5.93
C ASN A 127 -5.72 1.21 5.05
N LEU A 128 -4.47 1.15 4.59
CA LEU A 128 -3.93 2.09 3.62
C LEU A 128 -4.23 1.56 2.22
N THR A 129 -5.04 2.29 1.48
CA THR A 129 -5.39 1.99 0.10
C THR A 129 -4.73 2.99 -0.84
N GLY A 130 -3.88 2.49 -1.74
CA GLY A 130 -3.37 3.25 -2.88
C GLY A 130 -4.19 2.95 -4.14
N ILE A 131 -4.59 3.98 -4.87
CA ILE A 131 -5.31 3.87 -6.15
C ILE A 131 -4.48 4.59 -7.23
N PRO A 132 -4.22 3.98 -8.40
CA PRO A 132 -3.57 4.66 -9.51
C PRO A 132 -4.29 5.96 -9.90
N ILE A 133 -3.54 7.06 -10.09
CA ILE A 133 -4.14 8.32 -10.57
C ILE A 133 -4.41 8.22 -12.07
N ASP A 134 -3.46 7.66 -12.81
CA ASP A 134 -3.53 7.44 -14.24
C ASP A 134 -3.26 5.96 -14.55
N ALA A 135 -4.31 5.24 -14.97
CA ALA A 135 -4.22 3.82 -15.30
C ALA A 135 -3.40 3.53 -16.57
N SER A 136 -3.08 4.56 -17.37
CA SER A 136 -2.22 4.43 -18.54
C SER A 136 -0.73 4.47 -18.22
N GLN A 137 -0.37 4.92 -17.02
CA GLN A 137 1.01 4.96 -16.55
C GLN A 137 1.36 3.73 -15.71
N PRO A 138 2.63 3.28 -15.73
CA PRO A 138 3.09 2.21 -14.85
C PRO A 138 2.78 2.54 -13.38
N SER A 139 2.30 1.55 -12.64
CA SER A 139 2.02 1.65 -11.20
C SER A 139 2.38 0.35 -10.50
N ALA A 140 2.75 0.45 -9.23
CA ALA A 140 2.92 -0.71 -8.35
C ALA A 140 1.59 -1.24 -7.79
N LEU A 141 0.50 -0.54 -8.07
CA LEU A 141 -0.83 -0.82 -7.56
C LEU A 141 -1.64 -1.58 -8.60
N LEU A 142 -2.61 -2.36 -8.14
CA LEU A 142 -3.62 -2.93 -9.03
C LEU A 142 -4.48 -1.81 -9.65
N PRO A 143 -5.05 -2.00 -10.85
CA PRO A 143 -5.92 -1.00 -11.47
C PRO A 143 -7.12 -0.58 -10.61
N THR A 144 -7.61 -1.49 -9.77
CA THR A 144 -8.70 -1.25 -8.81
C THR A 144 -8.22 -0.71 -7.46
N GLY A 145 -6.92 -0.50 -7.30
CA GLY A 145 -6.26 -0.15 -6.05
C GLY A 145 -5.73 -1.35 -5.28
N SER A 146 -4.72 -1.09 -4.46
CA SER A 146 -4.09 -2.06 -3.55
C SER A 146 -4.23 -1.57 -2.11
N THR A 147 -4.58 -2.47 -1.19
CA THR A 147 -4.71 -2.17 0.22
C THR A 147 -3.69 -2.97 1.03
N ILE A 148 -3.02 -2.28 1.95
CA ILE A 148 -2.20 -2.91 2.98
C ILE A 148 -2.73 -2.55 4.36
N LYS A 149 -2.50 -3.44 5.32
CA LYS A 149 -3.08 -3.37 6.66
C LYS A 149 -1.99 -3.23 7.73
N ALA A 150 -2.26 -2.41 8.72
CA ALA A 150 -1.57 -2.45 10.02
C ALA A 150 -2.60 -2.60 11.15
N THR A 151 -2.16 -3.10 12.29
CA THR A 151 -2.98 -3.29 13.49
C THR A 151 -2.63 -2.24 14.53
N ILE A 152 -3.64 -1.68 15.17
CA ILE A 152 -3.53 -0.89 16.39
C ILE A 152 -4.06 -1.77 17.52
N HIS A 153 -3.22 -2.10 18.48
CA HIS A 153 -3.62 -2.63 19.76
C HIS A 153 -4.05 -1.45 20.63
N PHE A 154 -5.34 -1.15 20.61
CA PHE A 154 -5.95 -0.07 21.38
C PHE A 154 -6.19 -0.57 22.80
N LYS A 155 -5.51 0.02 23.78
CA LYS A 155 -5.69 -0.34 25.19
C LYS A 155 -7.07 0.12 25.69
N LYS A 156 -7.75 -0.78 26.40
CA LYS A 156 -9.07 -0.50 27.00
C LYS A 156 -8.99 0.40 28.21
#